data_AF-A0A838KI37-F1
#
_entry.id   AF-A0A838KI37-F1
#
_cell.length_a   1.000
_cell.length_b   1.000
_cell.length_c   1.000
_cell.angle_alpha   90.00
_cell.angle_beta   90.00
_cell.angle_gamma   90.00
#
_symmetry.space_group_name_H-M   'P 1'
#
loop_
_entity.id
_entity.type
_entity.pdbx_description
1 polymer ?
#
loop_
_entity_poly.entity_id
_entity_poly.type
_entity_poly.pdbx_seq_one_letter_code
_entity_poly.pdbx_strand_id
1 'polypeptide(L)'
;MTDDRERDATGRARNNRPRDGLGRPLPRGSSGVERVPDELVLPPLESLTEAQRLLDTGRPFHAHEVLEGTWKAAPLAERDLWQGLA
;
A
#
# COMPACT_ATOMS: atom_id res chain seq x y z
N MET A 1 -19.31 20.32 10.74
CA MET A 1 -17.99 20.97 10.60
C MET A 1 -17.30 20.28 9.45
N THR A 2 -16.92 21.05 8.44
CA THR A 2 -16.52 20.60 7.10
C THR A 2 -15.36 19.62 7.17
N ASP A 3 -15.65 18.36 6.85
CA ASP A 3 -14.69 17.30 6.51
C ASP A 3 -14.02 17.68 5.18
N ASP A 4 -13.11 18.65 5.24
CA ASP A 4 -12.39 19.08 4.06
C ASP A 4 -11.40 17.97 3.70
N ARG A 5 -11.83 17.09 2.79
CA ARG A 5 -11.00 16.01 2.24
C ARG A 5 -9.76 16.67 1.67
N GLU A 6 -8.59 16.25 2.13
CA GLU A 6 -7.33 16.77 1.59
C GLU A 6 -7.31 16.55 0.09
N ARG A 7 -6.80 17.54 -0.64
CA ARG A 7 -6.65 17.50 -2.09
C ARG A 7 -5.23 17.86 -2.47
N ASP A 8 -4.76 17.33 -3.59
CA ASP A 8 -3.51 17.76 -4.18
C ASP A 8 -3.64 19.10 -4.93
N ALA A 9 -2.52 19.59 -5.47
CA ALA A 9 -2.48 20.84 -6.23
C ALA A 9 -3.35 20.81 -7.51
N THR A 10 -3.76 19.62 -7.96
CA THR A 10 -4.66 19.42 -9.11
C THR A 10 -6.12 19.21 -8.68
N GLY A 11 -6.41 19.27 -7.38
CA GLY A 11 -7.75 19.10 -6.81
C GLY A 11 -8.15 17.64 -6.57
N ARG A 12 -7.27 16.66 -6.82
CA ARG A 12 -7.56 15.24 -6.59
C ARG A 12 -7.57 14.96 -5.09
N ALA A 13 -8.62 14.27 -4.62
CA ALA A 13 -8.71 13.88 -3.22
C ALA A 13 -7.52 12.99 -2.83
N ARG A 14 -6.84 13.36 -1.74
CA ARG A 14 -5.76 12.62 -1.10
C ARG A 14 -6.26 12.02 0.20
N ASN A 15 -5.95 10.75 0.40
CA ASN A 15 -6.16 10.07 1.66
C ASN A 15 -4.82 10.00 2.42
N ASN A 16 -4.38 11.14 2.96
CA ASN A 16 -3.11 11.27 3.70
C ASN A 16 -3.28 11.10 5.21
N ARG A 17 -4.45 10.65 5.67
CA ARG A 17 -4.64 10.39 7.09
C ARG A 17 -3.61 9.34 7.54
N PRO A 18 -2.81 9.61 8.60
CA PRO A 18 -1.81 8.66 9.08
C PRO A 18 -2.48 7.34 9.44
N ARG A 19 -1.79 6.22 9.23
CA ARG A 19 -2.31 4.88 9.51
C ARG A 19 -1.37 4.15 10.46
N ASP A 20 -1.92 3.22 11.23
CA ASP A 20 -1.10 2.26 11.98
C ASP A 20 -0.59 1.12 11.09
N GLY A 21 0.15 0.17 11.68
CA GLY A 21 0.69 -1.01 10.97
C GLY A 21 -0.37 -1.93 10.37
N LEU A 22 -1.64 -1.81 10.78
CA LEU A 22 -2.77 -2.57 10.24
C LEU A 22 -3.55 -1.77 9.19
N GLY A 23 -3.05 -0.59 8.80
CA GLY A 23 -3.72 0.29 7.83
C GLY A 23 -4.91 1.05 8.42
N ARG A 24 -5.17 0.99 9.74
CA ARG A 24 -6.30 1.69 10.35
C ARG A 24 -6.01 3.19 10.45
N PRO A 25 -6.96 4.07 10.07
CA PRO A 25 -6.73 5.51 10.14
C PRO A 25 -6.56 6.02 11.58
N LEU A 26 -5.48 6.74 11.84
CA LEU A 26 -5.16 7.39 13.12
C LEU A 26 -5.69 8.82 13.19
N PRO A 27 -5.83 9.44 14.37
CA PRO A 27 -6.16 10.86 14.49
C PRO A 27 -5.21 11.75 13.68
N ARG A 28 -5.69 12.91 13.23
CA ARG A 28 -4.85 13.91 12.54
C ARG A 28 -3.77 14.41 13.51
N GLY A 29 -2.54 14.59 13.02
CA GLY A 29 -1.38 14.97 13.84
C GLY A 29 -0.69 13.81 14.55
N SER A 30 -1.23 12.59 14.50
CA SER A 30 -0.52 11.39 14.98
C SER A 30 0.58 10.97 14.01
N SER A 31 1.66 10.39 14.53
CA SER A 31 2.68 9.70 13.73
C SER A 31 2.14 8.35 13.27
N GLY A 32 1.90 8.20 11.96
CA GLY A 32 1.61 6.91 11.35
C GLY A 32 2.87 6.13 11.02
N VAL A 33 2.70 4.91 10.53
CA VAL A 33 3.79 4.17 9.90
C VAL A 33 4.01 4.68 8.48
N GLU A 34 5.26 4.62 8.01
CA GLU A 34 5.60 4.92 6.62
C GLU A 34 4.86 3.95 5.67
N ARG A 35 4.29 4.50 4.60
CA ARG A 35 3.57 3.71 3.57
C ARG A 35 4.55 3.15 2.56
N VAL A 36 4.15 2.08 1.87
CA VAL A 36 4.87 1.69 0.65
C VAL A 36 4.71 2.83 -0.37
N PRO A 37 5.77 3.25 -1.08
CA PRO A 37 5.63 4.24 -2.15
C PRO A 37 4.65 3.73 -3.22
N ASP A 38 3.69 4.56 -3.63
CA ASP A 38 2.65 4.19 -4.61
C ASP A 38 3.22 3.67 -5.96
N GLU A 39 4.45 4.07 -6.30
CA GLU A 39 5.14 3.74 -7.55
C GLU A 39 6.15 2.57 -7.38
N LEU A 40 6.24 1.97 -6.20
CA LEU A 40 7.15 0.85 -5.96
C LEU A 40 6.71 -0.38 -6.76
N VAL A 41 7.55 -0.81 -7.70
CA VAL A 41 7.39 -2.07 -8.42
C VAL A 41 8.68 -2.84 -8.29
N LEU A 42 8.66 -3.92 -7.51
CA LEU A 42 9.79 -4.82 -7.34
C LEU A 42 9.70 -5.98 -8.36
N PRO A 43 10.84 -6.60 -8.71
CA PRO A 43 10.85 -7.87 -9.43
C PRO A 43 10.08 -8.97 -8.66
N PRO A 44 9.46 -9.95 -9.35
CA PRO A 44 8.60 -10.97 -8.73
C PRO A 44 9.14 -11.63 -7.45
N LEU A 45 10.40 -12.08 -7.47
CA LEU A 45 11.00 -12.77 -6.32
C LEU A 45 11.24 -11.82 -5.14
N GLU A 46 11.62 -10.58 -5.43
CA GLU A 46 11.82 -9.54 -4.43
C GLU A 46 10.50 -9.11 -3.80
N SER A 47 9.42 -9.00 -4.61
CA SER A 47 8.08 -8.72 -4.10
C SER A 47 7.60 -9.76 -3.11
N LEU A 48 7.78 -11.06 -3.43
CA LEU A 48 7.40 -12.15 -2.53
C LEU A 48 8.23 -12.12 -1.25
N THR A 49 9.54 -11.91 -1.36
CA THR A 49 10.45 -11.85 -0.21
C THR A 49 10.10 -10.69 0.71
N GLU A 50 9.86 -9.51 0.14
CA GLU A 50 9.51 -8.32 0.92
C GLU A 50 8.10 -8.44 1.52
N ALA A 51 7.12 -8.95 0.77
CA ALA A 51 5.78 -9.20 1.29
C ALA A 51 5.81 -10.20 2.47
N GLN A 52 6.58 -11.28 2.37
CA GLN A 52 6.75 -12.22 3.48
C GLN A 52 7.37 -11.54 4.71
N ARG A 53 8.45 -10.76 4.52
CA ARG A 53 9.09 -10.01 5.62
C ARG A 53 8.12 -9.04 6.30
N LEU A 54 7.25 -8.40 5.52
CA LEU A 54 6.21 -7.49 6.03
C LEU A 54 5.13 -8.24 6.82
N LEU A 55 4.70 -9.40 6.33
CA LEU A 55 3.78 -10.28 7.07
C LEU A 55 4.39 -10.75 8.39
N ASP A 56 5.64 -11.22 8.37
CA ASP A 56 6.36 -11.68 9.56
C ASP A 56 6.53 -10.58 10.62
N THR A 57 6.56 -9.32 10.19
CA THR A 57 6.65 -8.14 11.07
C THR A 57 5.29 -7.51 11.41
N GLY A 58 4.18 -8.18 11.07
CA GLY A 58 2.84 -7.74 11.43
C GLY A 58 2.34 -6.53 10.63
N ARG A 59 2.82 -6.37 9.39
CA ARG A 59 2.46 -5.28 8.46
C ARG A 59 1.71 -5.81 7.22
N PRO A 60 0.51 -6.39 7.38
CA PRO A 60 -0.21 -7.03 6.28
C PRO A 60 -0.63 -6.03 5.19
N PHE A 61 -0.96 -4.79 5.56
CA PHE A 61 -1.36 -3.78 4.57
C PHE A 61 -0.19 -3.36 3.67
N HIS A 62 1.01 -3.24 4.23
CA HIS A 62 2.22 -2.97 3.44
C HIS A 62 2.57 -4.15 2.54
N ALA A 63 2.41 -5.39 3.02
CA ALA A 63 2.61 -6.58 2.19
C ALA A 63 1.64 -6.58 0.99
N HIS A 64 0.37 -6.25 1.23
CA HIS A 64 -0.63 -6.09 0.19
C HIS A 64 -0.22 -5.01 -0.83
N GLU A 65 0.21 -3.83 -0.38
CA GLU A 65 0.64 -2.73 -1.28
C GLU A 65 1.80 -3.17 -2.21
N VAL A 66 2.79 -3.93 -1.69
CA VAL A 66 3.90 -4.48 -2.51
C VAL A 66 3.39 -5.47 -3.55
N LEU A 67 2.52 -6.41 -3.16
CA LEU A 67 1.96 -7.43 -4.06
C LEU A 67 1.04 -6.82 -5.11
N GLU A 68 0.25 -5.81 -4.74
CA GLU A 68 -0.62 -5.06 -5.65
C GLU A 68 0.20 -4.31 -6.72
N GLY A 69 1.37 -3.77 -6.35
CA GLY A 69 2.32 -3.16 -7.29
C GLY A 69 2.77 -4.15 -8.36
N THR A 70 3.17 -5.36 -7.95
CA THR A 70 3.54 -6.43 -8.89
C THR A 70 2.34 -6.93 -9.69
N TRP A 71 1.16 -7.05 -9.10
CA TRP A 71 -0.07 -7.41 -9.83
C TRP A 71 -0.36 -6.43 -10.97
N LYS A 72 -0.24 -5.12 -10.73
CA LYS A 72 -0.46 -4.09 -11.75
C LYS A 72 0.57 -4.16 -12.88
N ALA A 73 1.79 -4.60 -12.59
CA ALA A 73 2.89 -4.73 -13.54
C ALA A 73 2.99 -6.12 -14.21
N ALA A 74 2.26 -7.13 -13.70
CA ALA A 74 2.41 -8.51 -14.12
C ALA A 74 1.92 -8.76 -15.56
N PRO A 75 2.57 -9.69 -16.30
CA PRO A 75 2.05 -10.19 -17.58
C PRO A 75 0.64 -10.79 -17.41
N LEU A 76 -0.17 -10.73 -18.47
CA LEU A 76 -1.55 -11.22 -18.43
C LEU A 76 -1.68 -12.67 -17.95
N ALA A 77 -0.74 -13.54 -18.34
CA ALA A 77 -0.74 -14.96 -17.97
C ALA A 77 -0.59 -15.21 -16.46
N GLU A 78 -0.03 -14.26 -15.72
CA GLU A 78 0.23 -14.38 -14.28
C GLU A 78 -0.68 -13.47 -13.44
N ARG A 79 -1.51 -12.65 -14.09
CA ARG A 79 -2.24 -11.56 -13.41
C ARG A 79 -3.20 -12.06 -12.34
N ASP A 80 -3.89 -13.17 -12.60
CA ASP A 80 -4.82 -13.78 -11.64
C ASP A 80 -4.10 -14.33 -10.40
N LEU A 81 -2.88 -14.86 -10.57
CA LEU A 81 -2.04 -15.30 -9.44
C LEU A 81 -1.70 -14.10 -8.55
N TRP A 82 -1.16 -13.04 -9.14
CA TRP A 82 -0.77 -11.85 -8.38
C TRP A 82 -1.96 -11.15 -7.74
N GLN A 83 -3.13 -11.16 -8.40
CA GLN A 83 -4.38 -10.67 -7.81
C GLN A 83 -4.80 -11.49 -6.59
N GLY A 84 -4.61 -12.82 -6.61
CA GLY A 84 -4.95 -13.67 -5.48
C GLY A 84 -3.98 -13.54 -4.30
N LEU A 85 -2.74 -13.11 -4.57
CA LEU A 85 -1.73 -12.86 -3.53
C LEU A 85 -1.91 -11.51 -2.85
N ALA A 86 -2.34 -10.48 -3.59
CA ALA A 86 -2.64 -9.16 -3.07
C ALA A 86 -3.96 -9.19 -2.27
#